data_AF-A0A328AI20-F1
#
_entry.id   AF-A0A328AI20-F1
#
_cell.length_a   1.000
_cell.length_b   1.000
_cell.length_c   1.000
_cell.angle_alpha   90.00
_cell.angle_beta   90.00
_cell.angle_gamma   90.00
#
_symmetry.space_group_name_H-M   'P 1'
#
loop_
_entity.id
_entity.type
_entity.pdbx_description
1 polymer ?
#
loop_
_entity_poly.entity_id
_entity_poly.type
_entity_poly.pdbx_seq_one_letter_code
_entity_poly.pdbx_strand_id
1 'polypeptide(L)'
;MRRLACLIAAAVLAPAAARAAAPPPPAPVPYDAGPEAFEQRLPVEGERNRVLNEMEIGARALWRSDYPKAKVALDDALARIGSVFADDPNAAKARKLWYDEGSKDFKGEPYERAMAFLYRGLLYLHDGDYENARAAFRQGQMQDAFAEEQQYRTDFALLVFLEAWASHLNHDEDLRDQALAILAKLRPDFPGIAPKDDTLVLVETGFAPRKLGDGADHAYFVYRRGKNIAENQAEVVRPSGAQRAYPMEDIFFQASTRGGRQIDRILQGKAQMKQNTGQVGSFIADGSVVVSNFTGANDAVAIAGGVAGVLLLVSSSAKPQADTRTWSSLPDTVHVLTLATGGKPPPQMSVRFLKDGVPVAGEDQPIQCDTQGRSSLCLVRAHQPPKASPP
;
A
#
# COMPACT_ATOMS: atom_id res chain seq x y z
N MET A 1 -30.30 70.85 -16.00
CA MET A 1 -28.95 70.43 -15.55
C MET A 1 -29.09 69.25 -14.59
N ARG A 2 -28.09 68.37 -14.60
CA ARG A 2 -28.13 66.93 -14.26
C ARG A 2 -28.55 66.62 -12.80
N ARG A 3 -29.37 65.57 -12.65
CA ARG A 3 -29.67 64.89 -11.37
C ARG A 3 -28.44 64.08 -10.93
N LEU A 4 -27.93 64.32 -9.72
CA LEU A 4 -26.94 63.46 -9.06
C LEU A 4 -27.67 62.24 -8.48
N ALA A 5 -27.30 61.04 -8.92
CA ALA A 5 -27.66 59.79 -8.26
C ALA A 5 -26.52 59.39 -7.31
N CYS A 6 -26.80 59.38 -6.01
CA CYS A 6 -25.91 58.83 -4.99
C CYS A 6 -26.18 57.32 -4.88
N LEU A 7 -25.25 56.50 -5.37
CA LEU A 7 -25.25 55.06 -5.16
C LEU A 7 -24.59 54.75 -3.81
N ILE A 8 -25.40 54.41 -2.82
CA ILE A 8 -24.92 53.85 -1.54
C ILE A 8 -24.67 52.36 -1.77
N ALA A 9 -23.39 51.96 -1.80
CA ALA A 9 -23.00 50.55 -1.82
C ALA A 9 -23.15 49.97 -0.41
N ALA A 10 -24.23 49.22 -0.16
CA ALA A 10 -24.35 48.41 1.05
C ALA A 10 -23.51 47.14 0.90
N ALA A 11 -22.35 47.10 1.56
CA ALA A 11 -21.56 45.89 1.69
C ALA A 11 -22.27 44.90 2.61
N VAL A 12 -22.90 43.87 2.03
CA VAL A 12 -23.42 42.73 2.78
C VAL A 12 -22.24 41.89 3.25
N LEU A 13 -21.83 42.06 4.51
CA LEU A 13 -20.97 41.11 5.20
C LEU A 13 -21.75 39.82 5.42
N ALA A 14 -21.54 38.83 4.55
CA ALA A 14 -21.95 37.46 4.85
C ALA A 14 -21.12 36.94 6.04
N PRO A 15 -21.73 36.33 7.07
CA PRO A 15 -20.97 35.74 8.16
C PRO A 15 -20.14 34.60 7.59
N ALA A 16 -18.82 34.64 7.83
CA ALA A 16 -17.94 33.51 7.57
C ALA A 16 -18.46 32.33 8.37
N ALA A 17 -19.10 31.37 7.69
CA ALA A 17 -19.52 30.12 8.30
C ALA A 17 -18.28 29.47 8.91
N ALA A 18 -18.22 29.43 10.25
CA ALA A 18 -17.22 28.68 10.97
C ALA A 18 -17.32 27.23 10.49
N ARG A 19 -16.35 26.81 9.68
CA ARG A 19 -16.23 25.44 9.20
C ARG A 19 -16.07 24.59 10.45
N ALA A 20 -17.09 23.79 10.75
CA ALA A 20 -17.05 22.88 11.89
C ALA A 20 -15.73 22.10 11.84
N ALA A 21 -14.99 22.11 12.95
CA ALA A 21 -13.75 21.36 13.06
C ALA A 21 -14.03 19.92 12.66
N ALA A 22 -13.20 19.36 11.76
CA ALA A 22 -13.35 17.97 11.37
C ALA A 22 -13.36 17.10 12.64
N PRO A 23 -14.26 16.11 12.76
CA PRO A 23 -14.27 15.23 13.92
C PRO A 23 -12.88 14.62 14.11
N PRO A 24 -12.45 14.41 15.37
CA PRO A 24 -11.14 13.82 15.64
C PRO A 24 -11.02 12.50 14.88
N PRO A 25 -9.83 12.17 14.34
CA PRO A 25 -9.64 10.92 13.65
C PRO A 25 -10.04 9.76 14.58
N PRO A 26 -10.71 8.72 14.06
CA PRO A 26 -11.09 7.57 14.86
C PRO A 26 -9.85 6.97 15.52
N ALA A 27 -10.01 6.46 16.74
CA ALA A 27 -8.91 5.85 17.48
C ALA A 27 -8.24 4.75 16.63
N PRO A 28 -6.91 4.55 16.74
CA PRO A 28 -6.25 3.45 16.04
C PRO A 28 -6.88 2.11 16.43
N VAL A 29 -7.17 1.25 15.45
CA VAL A 29 -7.60 -0.12 15.74
C VAL A 29 -6.36 -0.94 16.07
N PRO A 30 -6.36 -1.73 17.16
CA PRO A 30 -5.29 -2.69 17.44
C PRO A 30 -5.08 -3.64 16.26
N TYR A 31 -3.83 -4.03 16.02
CA TYR A 31 -3.47 -4.93 14.91
C TYR A 31 -4.23 -6.26 14.99
N ASP A 32 -4.34 -6.78 16.22
CA ASP A 32 -5.02 -8.01 16.55
C ASP A 32 -6.55 -7.86 16.63
N ALA A 33 -7.14 -6.69 16.43
CA ALA A 33 -8.59 -6.58 16.42
C ALA A 33 -9.23 -7.47 15.33
N GLY A 34 -10.48 -7.88 15.57
CA GLY A 34 -11.29 -8.63 14.61
C GLY A 34 -11.91 -7.76 13.51
N PRO A 35 -12.58 -8.37 12.51
CA PRO A 35 -13.29 -7.65 11.47
C PRO A 35 -14.40 -6.74 12.03
N GLU A 36 -14.97 -7.07 13.19
CA GLU A 36 -16.08 -6.33 13.81
C GLU A 36 -15.71 -4.87 14.11
N ALA A 37 -14.44 -4.60 14.43
CA ALA A 37 -13.95 -3.24 14.69
C ALA A 37 -14.01 -2.33 13.46
N PHE A 38 -13.94 -2.92 12.26
CA PHE A 38 -14.01 -2.21 10.98
C PHE A 38 -15.41 -2.24 10.38
N GLU A 39 -16.21 -3.27 10.65
CA GLU A 39 -17.65 -3.29 10.32
C GLU A 39 -18.38 -2.11 10.96
N GLN A 40 -18.09 -1.82 12.22
CA GLN A 40 -18.65 -0.67 12.95
C GLN A 40 -18.26 0.69 12.34
N ARG A 41 -17.18 0.75 11.57
CA ARG A 41 -16.70 1.96 10.90
C ARG A 41 -17.37 2.22 9.56
N LEU A 42 -17.86 1.18 8.88
CA LEU A 42 -18.52 1.33 7.57
C LEU A 42 -19.62 2.41 7.55
N PRO A 43 -20.59 2.45 8.49
CA PRO A 43 -21.64 3.47 8.47
C PRO A 43 -21.15 4.86 8.93
N VAL A 44 -20.07 4.93 9.72
CA VAL A 44 -19.56 6.18 10.31
C VAL A 44 -18.59 6.90 9.38
N GLU A 45 -17.66 6.16 8.77
CA GLU A 45 -16.63 6.71 7.90
C GLU A 45 -17.08 6.79 6.44
N GLY A 46 -18.12 6.04 6.07
CA GLY A 46 -18.77 6.08 4.77
C GLY A 46 -17.85 5.73 3.60
N GLU A 47 -18.23 6.22 2.41
CA GLU A 47 -17.51 5.97 1.14
C GLU A 47 -16.04 6.38 1.19
N ARG A 48 -15.71 7.37 2.03
CA ARG A 48 -14.38 7.91 2.18
C ARG A 48 -13.33 6.87 2.59
N ASN A 49 -13.70 5.93 3.47
CA ASN A 49 -12.80 4.87 3.94
C ASN A 49 -13.35 3.48 3.64
N ARG A 50 -14.36 3.38 2.77
CA ARG A 50 -15.08 2.13 2.50
C ARG A 50 -14.12 1.02 2.06
N VAL A 51 -13.28 1.31 1.07
CA VAL A 51 -12.27 0.36 0.57
C VAL A 51 -11.29 -0.08 1.67
N LEU A 52 -10.80 0.86 2.49
CA LEU A 52 -9.89 0.52 3.60
C LEU A 52 -10.57 -0.43 4.60
N ASN A 53 -11.79 -0.08 5.02
CA ASN A 53 -12.52 -0.88 5.99
C ASN A 53 -12.86 -2.27 5.43
N GLU A 54 -13.26 -2.37 4.17
CA GLU A 54 -13.52 -3.65 3.49
C GLU A 54 -12.26 -4.52 3.35
N MET A 55 -11.12 -3.92 2.98
CA MET A 55 -9.81 -4.58 2.99
C MET A 55 -9.48 -5.15 4.39
N GLU A 56 -9.62 -4.33 5.44
CA GLU A 56 -9.31 -4.70 6.83
C GLU A 56 -10.24 -5.82 7.35
N ILE A 57 -11.54 -5.77 7.00
CA ILE A 57 -12.52 -6.82 7.29
C ILE A 57 -12.12 -8.12 6.57
N GLY A 58 -11.83 -8.02 5.27
CA GLY A 58 -11.48 -9.15 4.42
C GLY A 58 -10.31 -9.96 4.94
N ALA A 59 -9.18 -9.30 5.20
CA ALA A 59 -7.98 -9.97 5.72
C ALA A 59 -8.21 -10.57 7.12
N ARG A 60 -8.88 -9.85 8.03
CA ARG A 60 -9.12 -10.36 9.39
C ARG A 60 -10.08 -11.54 9.42
N ALA A 61 -11.12 -11.49 8.59
CA ALA A 61 -12.05 -12.60 8.44
C ALA A 61 -11.33 -13.84 7.88
N LEU A 62 -10.47 -13.67 6.87
CA LEU A 62 -9.64 -14.75 6.32
C LEU A 62 -8.77 -15.39 7.42
N TRP A 63 -8.08 -14.59 8.23
CA TRP A 63 -7.20 -15.09 9.29
C TRP A 63 -7.94 -15.67 10.51
N ARG A 64 -9.25 -15.45 10.61
CA ARG A 64 -10.17 -16.13 11.53
C ARG A 64 -10.90 -17.32 10.90
N SER A 65 -10.61 -17.63 9.63
CA SER A 65 -11.29 -18.64 8.83
C SER A 65 -12.78 -18.38 8.62
N ASP A 66 -13.23 -17.14 8.75
CA ASP A 66 -14.56 -16.69 8.32
C ASP A 66 -14.51 -16.38 6.82
N TYR A 67 -14.36 -17.43 6.01
CA TYR A 67 -14.19 -17.32 4.57
C TYR A 67 -15.39 -16.67 3.86
N PRO A 68 -16.66 -16.93 4.23
CA PRO A 68 -17.80 -16.24 3.62
C PRO A 68 -17.71 -14.71 3.79
N LYS A 69 -17.41 -14.24 5.02
CA LYS A 69 -17.24 -12.81 5.28
C LYS A 69 -16.04 -12.23 4.53
N ALA A 70 -14.92 -12.95 4.52
CA ALA A 70 -13.71 -12.53 3.82
C ALA A 70 -13.97 -12.30 2.33
N LYS A 71 -14.68 -13.23 1.67
CA LYS A 71 -15.05 -13.14 0.25
C LYS A 71 -15.88 -11.90 -0.04
N VAL A 72 -16.97 -11.69 0.70
CA VAL A 72 -17.87 -10.54 0.50
C VAL A 72 -17.12 -9.21 0.66
N ALA A 73 -16.34 -9.07 1.75
CA ALA A 73 -15.62 -7.83 2.00
C ALA A 73 -14.53 -7.55 0.94
N LEU A 74 -13.79 -8.57 0.52
CA LEU A 74 -12.79 -8.40 -0.54
C LEU A 74 -13.43 -8.15 -1.91
N ASP A 75 -14.55 -8.79 -2.24
CA ASP A 75 -15.27 -8.53 -3.49
C ASP A 75 -15.80 -7.09 -3.54
N ASP A 76 -16.35 -6.57 -2.44
CA ASP A 76 -16.78 -5.18 -2.33
C ASP A 76 -15.60 -4.19 -2.51
N ALA A 77 -14.47 -4.47 -1.84
CA ALA A 77 -13.25 -3.65 -2.00
C ALA A 77 -12.73 -3.67 -3.45
N LEU A 78 -12.64 -4.86 -4.06
CA LEU A 78 -12.12 -5.06 -5.40
C LEU A 78 -13.05 -4.46 -6.47
N ALA A 79 -14.37 -4.49 -6.28
CA ALA A 79 -15.31 -3.83 -7.20
C ALA A 79 -15.07 -2.31 -7.25
N ARG A 80 -14.77 -1.69 -6.10
CA ARG A 80 -14.47 -0.25 -5.98
C ARG A 80 -13.08 0.14 -6.46
N ILE A 81 -12.13 -0.78 -6.38
CA ILE A 81 -10.81 -0.64 -7.00
C ILE A 81 -10.93 -0.78 -8.52
N GLY A 82 -11.66 -1.80 -8.98
CA GLY A 82 -11.80 -2.22 -10.38
C GLY A 82 -12.59 -1.25 -11.27
N SER A 83 -13.50 -0.45 -10.70
CA SER A 83 -14.37 0.47 -11.44
C SER A 83 -13.65 1.56 -12.24
N VAL A 84 -12.32 1.66 -12.14
CA VAL A 84 -11.48 2.70 -12.80
C VAL A 84 -10.59 2.14 -13.91
N PHE A 85 -10.60 0.83 -14.13
CA PHE A 85 -9.71 0.14 -15.06
C PHE A 85 -10.42 -0.42 -16.30
N ALA A 86 -11.55 0.15 -16.72
CA ALA A 86 -12.16 -0.20 -18.01
C ALA A 86 -11.22 0.18 -19.17
N ASP A 87 -11.12 -0.64 -20.22
CA ASP A 87 -10.32 -0.31 -21.42
C ASP A 87 -11.10 0.63 -22.36
N ASP A 88 -11.26 1.88 -21.95
CA ASP A 88 -11.80 2.92 -22.82
C ASP A 88 -11.03 4.26 -22.68
N PRO A 89 -11.16 5.18 -23.65
CA PRO A 89 -10.54 6.51 -23.56
C PRO A 89 -11.01 7.32 -22.34
N ASN A 90 -12.18 7.00 -21.77
CA ASN A 90 -12.67 7.61 -20.54
C ASN A 90 -11.87 7.13 -19.33
N ALA A 91 -11.33 5.92 -19.34
CA ALA A 91 -10.53 5.38 -18.26
C ALA A 91 -9.14 6.00 -18.18
N ALA A 92 -8.55 6.41 -19.31
CA ALA A 92 -7.32 7.23 -19.26
C ALA A 92 -7.56 8.59 -18.60
N LYS A 93 -8.71 9.20 -18.89
CA LYS A 93 -9.16 10.45 -18.25
C LYS A 93 -9.57 10.23 -16.78
N ALA A 94 -10.19 9.09 -16.46
CA ALA A 94 -10.56 8.70 -15.12
C ALA A 94 -9.33 8.41 -14.26
N ARG A 95 -8.28 7.76 -14.80
CA ARG A 95 -6.97 7.58 -14.16
C ARG A 95 -6.32 8.93 -13.87
N LYS A 96 -6.31 9.85 -14.82
CA LYS A 96 -5.79 11.20 -14.59
C LYS A 96 -6.58 11.95 -13.51
N LEU A 97 -7.91 11.91 -13.55
CA LEU A 97 -8.75 12.50 -12.50
C LEU A 97 -8.50 11.82 -11.14
N TRP A 98 -8.27 10.51 -11.13
CA TRP A 98 -7.95 9.69 -9.96
C TRP A 98 -6.60 10.04 -9.31
N TYR A 99 -5.64 10.54 -10.07
CA TYR A 99 -4.34 11.02 -9.56
C TYR A 99 -4.32 12.54 -9.29
N ASP A 100 -4.99 13.36 -10.12
CA ASP A 100 -5.03 14.82 -10.01
C ASP A 100 -5.98 15.31 -8.91
N GLU A 101 -7.12 14.64 -8.72
CA GLU A 101 -7.89 14.78 -7.47
C GLU A 101 -7.17 13.95 -6.42
N GLY A 102 -6.55 14.60 -5.43
CA GLY A 102 -6.24 13.94 -4.17
C GLY A 102 -7.53 13.38 -3.57
N SER A 103 -7.91 12.19 -4.01
CA SER A 103 -9.21 11.58 -3.82
C SER A 103 -9.54 11.61 -2.33
N LYS A 104 -10.68 12.23 -1.98
CA LYS A 104 -11.18 12.18 -0.60
C LYS A 104 -11.29 10.73 -0.14
N ASP A 105 -11.61 9.83 -1.06
CA ASP A 105 -11.82 8.40 -0.80
C ASP A 105 -10.51 7.63 -0.85
N PHE A 106 -10.31 6.76 0.14
CA PHE A 106 -9.20 5.82 0.17
C PHE A 106 -9.41 4.76 -0.91
N LYS A 107 -8.39 4.48 -1.71
CA LYS A 107 -8.41 3.44 -2.76
C LYS A 107 -7.26 2.43 -2.63
N GLY A 108 -6.44 2.59 -1.60
CA GLY A 108 -5.21 1.82 -1.40
C GLY A 108 -4.08 2.26 -2.32
N GLU A 109 -2.86 2.12 -1.82
CA GLU A 109 -1.61 2.23 -2.57
C GLU A 109 -1.42 0.97 -3.45
N PRO A 110 -0.55 0.99 -4.48
CA PRO A 110 -0.40 -0.15 -5.40
C PRO A 110 -0.17 -1.50 -4.71
N TYR A 111 0.66 -1.53 -3.66
CA TYR A 111 0.92 -2.76 -2.89
C TYR A 111 -0.30 -3.22 -2.07
N GLU A 112 -1.11 -2.29 -1.55
CA GLU A 112 -2.33 -2.62 -0.80
C GLU A 112 -3.38 -3.23 -1.74
N ARG A 113 -3.54 -2.66 -2.94
CA ARG A 113 -4.44 -3.23 -3.96
C ARG A 113 -3.97 -4.61 -4.41
N ALA A 114 -2.67 -4.79 -4.64
CA ALA A 114 -2.09 -6.09 -4.97
C ALA A 114 -2.38 -7.14 -3.87
N MET A 115 -2.28 -6.75 -2.59
CA MET A 115 -2.61 -7.62 -1.46
C MET A 115 -4.11 -7.94 -1.35
N ALA A 116 -5.02 -7.03 -1.73
CA ALA A 116 -6.45 -7.35 -1.80
C ALA A 116 -6.75 -8.46 -2.81
N PHE A 117 -6.15 -8.37 -4.00
CA PHE A 117 -6.23 -9.43 -5.00
C PHE A 117 -5.57 -10.73 -4.53
N LEU A 118 -4.44 -10.63 -3.83
CA LEU A 118 -3.78 -11.79 -3.23
C LEU A 118 -4.71 -12.54 -2.28
N TYR A 119 -5.27 -11.87 -1.28
CA TYR A 119 -6.14 -12.52 -0.30
C TYR A 119 -7.41 -13.08 -0.96
N ARG A 120 -7.94 -12.39 -1.97
CA ARG A 120 -9.08 -12.92 -2.72
C ARG A 120 -8.72 -14.16 -3.54
N GLY A 121 -7.53 -14.19 -4.13
CA GLY A 121 -6.97 -15.34 -4.84
C GLY A 121 -6.73 -16.53 -3.91
N LEU A 122 -6.28 -16.31 -2.67
CA LEU A 122 -6.16 -17.38 -1.66
C LEU A 122 -7.52 -18.01 -1.32
N LEU A 123 -8.59 -17.21 -1.29
CA LEU A 123 -9.95 -17.74 -1.09
C LEU A 123 -10.43 -18.59 -2.28
N TYR A 124 -10.07 -18.22 -3.51
CA TYR A 124 -10.32 -19.07 -4.67
C TYR A 124 -9.50 -20.37 -4.62
N LEU A 125 -8.23 -20.32 -4.20
CA LEU A 125 -7.43 -21.53 -3.98
C LEU A 125 -8.06 -22.42 -2.89
N HIS A 126 -8.54 -21.82 -1.80
CA HIS A 126 -9.27 -22.51 -0.74
C HIS A 126 -10.56 -23.19 -1.25
N ASP A 127 -11.21 -22.64 -2.27
CA ASP A 127 -12.40 -23.21 -2.90
C ASP A 127 -12.08 -24.26 -3.99
N GLY A 128 -10.80 -24.42 -4.36
CA GLY A 128 -10.38 -25.23 -5.50
C GLY A 128 -10.64 -24.59 -6.87
N ASP A 129 -10.94 -23.29 -6.90
CA ASP A 129 -11.22 -22.53 -8.13
C ASP A 129 -9.91 -21.92 -8.66
N TYR A 130 -9.09 -22.77 -9.27
CA TYR A 130 -7.73 -22.39 -9.67
C TYR A 130 -7.70 -21.39 -10.83
N GLU A 131 -8.70 -21.39 -11.71
CA GLU A 131 -8.80 -20.43 -12.81
C GLU A 131 -9.07 -19.02 -12.31
N ASN A 132 -10.03 -18.85 -11.40
CA ASN A 132 -10.30 -17.55 -10.79
C ASN A 132 -9.20 -17.13 -9.82
N ALA A 133 -8.57 -18.07 -9.12
CA ALA A 133 -7.37 -17.78 -8.33
C ALA A 133 -6.27 -17.17 -9.20
N ARG A 134 -5.92 -17.85 -10.31
CA ARG A 134 -4.94 -17.36 -11.29
C ARG A 134 -5.30 -15.99 -11.84
N ALA A 135 -6.58 -15.79 -12.19
CA ALA A 135 -7.06 -14.51 -12.69
C ALA A 135 -6.94 -13.39 -11.64
N ALA A 136 -7.25 -13.66 -10.37
CA ALA A 136 -7.09 -12.72 -9.28
C ALA A 136 -5.61 -12.34 -9.09
N PHE A 137 -4.69 -13.32 -9.11
CA PHE A 137 -3.26 -13.04 -8.97
C PHE A 137 -2.72 -12.19 -10.12
N ARG A 138 -3.13 -12.46 -11.37
CA ARG A 138 -2.80 -11.63 -12.54
C ARG A 138 -3.33 -10.20 -12.41
N GLN A 139 -4.58 -10.03 -11.96
CA GLN A 139 -5.14 -8.69 -11.73
C GLN A 139 -4.41 -7.93 -10.63
N GLY A 140 -3.95 -8.63 -9.60
CA GLY A 140 -3.07 -8.07 -8.56
C GLY A 140 -1.75 -7.55 -9.14
N GLN A 141 -1.12 -8.29 -10.06
CA GLN A 141 0.10 -7.85 -10.74
C GLN A 141 -0.15 -6.56 -11.56
N MET A 142 -1.33 -6.45 -12.17
CA MET A 142 -1.71 -5.28 -12.97
C MET A 142 -1.96 -4.02 -12.14
N GLN A 143 -2.20 -4.12 -10.82
CA GLN A 143 -2.38 -2.94 -9.96
C GLN A 143 -1.18 -1.99 -9.94
N ASP A 144 -0.03 -2.49 -10.40
CA ASP A 144 1.23 -1.79 -10.53
C ASP A 144 1.52 -1.25 -11.94
N ALA A 145 0.92 -1.86 -12.98
CA ALA A 145 1.15 -1.49 -14.37
C ALA A 145 0.63 -0.09 -14.74
N PHE A 146 -0.21 0.49 -13.87
CA PHE A 146 -0.87 1.78 -14.04
C PHE A 146 -0.17 2.94 -13.31
N ALA A 147 0.95 2.70 -12.61
CA ALA A 147 1.80 3.79 -12.12
C ALA A 147 2.37 4.58 -13.31
N GLU A 148 2.30 5.92 -13.25
CA GLU A 148 2.50 6.81 -14.40
C GLU A 148 3.87 6.70 -15.09
N GLU A 149 4.89 6.18 -14.39
CA GLU A 149 6.22 6.06 -14.95
C GLU A 149 6.62 4.57 -15.06
N GLN A 150 6.81 4.09 -16.30
CA GLN A 150 7.20 2.70 -16.63
C GLN A 150 8.44 2.21 -15.86
N GLN A 151 9.28 3.13 -15.39
CA GLN A 151 10.49 2.88 -14.61
C GLN A 151 10.24 2.43 -13.14
N TYR A 152 8.98 2.47 -12.66
CA TYR A 152 8.60 2.02 -11.31
C TYR A 152 7.66 0.81 -11.31
N ARG A 153 7.48 0.17 -12.47
CA ARG A 153 6.86 -1.16 -12.53
C ARG A 153 7.73 -2.13 -11.73
N THR A 154 7.13 -2.79 -10.78
CA THR A 154 7.78 -3.65 -9.83
C THR A 154 7.14 -5.03 -9.87
N ASP A 155 8.00 -6.04 -9.91
CA ASP A 155 7.55 -7.41 -10.00
C ASP A 155 7.17 -7.95 -8.60
N PHE A 156 5.86 -8.06 -8.35
CA PHE A 156 5.32 -8.66 -7.13
C PHE A 156 5.49 -10.19 -7.24
N ALA A 157 6.67 -10.68 -6.87
CA ALA A 157 7.10 -12.07 -7.07
C ALA A 157 6.12 -13.08 -6.48
N LEU A 158 5.49 -12.75 -5.35
CA LEU A 158 4.49 -13.62 -4.74
C LEU A 158 3.25 -13.82 -5.60
N LEU A 159 2.77 -12.80 -6.31
CA LEU A 159 1.63 -12.94 -7.20
C LEU A 159 1.98 -13.76 -8.45
N VAL A 160 3.21 -13.64 -8.95
CA VAL A 160 3.72 -14.49 -10.05
C VAL A 160 3.86 -15.94 -9.59
N PHE A 161 4.39 -16.16 -8.38
CA PHE A 161 4.45 -17.49 -7.77
C PHE A 161 3.06 -18.11 -7.58
N LEU A 162 2.09 -17.35 -7.07
CA LEU A 162 0.74 -17.84 -6.83
C LEU A 162 -0.01 -18.10 -8.15
N GLU A 163 0.28 -17.35 -9.22
CA GLU A 163 -0.17 -17.65 -10.58
C GLU A 163 0.38 -18.99 -11.08
N ALA A 164 1.68 -19.23 -10.89
CA ALA A 164 2.32 -20.51 -11.22
C ALA A 164 1.72 -21.65 -10.39
N TRP A 165 1.50 -21.44 -9.10
CA TRP A 165 0.91 -22.42 -8.19
C TRP A 165 -0.52 -22.79 -8.58
N ALA A 166 -1.37 -21.79 -8.88
CA ALA A 166 -2.73 -22.03 -9.36
C ALA A 166 -2.72 -22.82 -10.68
N SER A 167 -1.84 -22.46 -11.63
CA SER A 167 -1.69 -23.18 -12.90
C SER A 167 -1.19 -24.62 -12.69
N HIS A 168 -0.26 -24.82 -11.76
CA HIS A 168 0.23 -26.14 -11.37
C HIS A 168 -0.88 -27.04 -10.82
N LEU A 169 -1.71 -26.52 -9.91
CA LEU A 169 -2.87 -27.25 -9.39
C LEU A 169 -3.96 -27.48 -10.45
N ASN A 170 -4.07 -26.61 -11.45
CA ASN A 170 -4.97 -26.77 -12.58
C ASN A 170 -4.43 -27.69 -13.69
N HIS A 171 -3.21 -28.22 -13.55
CA HIS A 171 -2.50 -29.00 -14.57
C HIS A 171 -2.24 -28.24 -15.89
N ASP A 172 -2.19 -26.92 -15.86
CA ASP A 172 -1.82 -26.07 -16.99
C ASP A 172 -0.31 -25.82 -17.00
N GLU A 173 0.46 -26.83 -17.45
CA GLU A 173 1.94 -26.78 -17.42
C GLU A 173 2.52 -25.60 -18.20
N ASP A 174 1.95 -25.27 -19.36
CA ASP A 174 2.42 -24.14 -20.18
C ASP A 174 2.31 -22.79 -19.43
N LEU A 175 1.20 -22.56 -18.74
CA LEU A 175 0.97 -21.33 -17.97
C LEU A 175 1.80 -21.32 -16.69
N ARG A 176 1.94 -22.48 -16.03
CA ARG A 176 2.83 -22.66 -14.89
C ARG A 176 4.26 -22.28 -15.27
N ASP A 177 4.78 -22.83 -16.36
CA ASP A 177 6.18 -22.68 -16.75
C ASP A 177 6.48 -21.26 -17.23
N GLN A 178 5.53 -20.59 -17.89
CA GLN A 178 5.62 -19.17 -18.21
C GLN A 178 5.76 -18.31 -16.94
N ALA A 179 4.90 -18.54 -15.95
CA ALA A 179 4.95 -17.80 -14.68
C ALA A 179 6.24 -18.11 -13.90
N LEU A 180 6.69 -19.37 -13.87
CA LEU A 180 7.97 -19.75 -13.25
C LEU A 180 9.18 -19.12 -13.95
N ALA A 181 9.15 -18.97 -15.28
CA ALA A 181 10.22 -18.29 -16.03
C ALA A 181 10.30 -16.79 -15.70
N ILE A 182 9.17 -16.14 -15.42
CA ILE A 182 9.14 -14.78 -14.88
C ILE A 182 9.71 -14.79 -13.46
N LEU A 183 9.20 -15.66 -12.59
CA LEU A 183 9.60 -15.76 -11.20
C LEU A 183 11.11 -16.00 -11.03
N ALA A 184 11.72 -16.83 -11.87
CA ALA A 184 13.16 -17.11 -11.84
C ALA A 184 14.03 -15.86 -12.08
N LYS A 185 13.51 -14.83 -12.76
CA LYS A 185 14.20 -13.54 -12.90
C LYS A 185 14.13 -12.71 -11.62
N LEU A 186 13.05 -12.86 -10.86
CA LEU A 186 12.78 -12.10 -9.64
C LEU A 186 13.40 -12.73 -8.40
N ARG A 187 13.45 -14.07 -8.40
CA ARG A 187 13.85 -14.95 -7.30
C ARG A 187 14.67 -16.12 -7.87
N PRO A 188 15.90 -15.86 -8.35
CA PRO A 188 16.73 -16.90 -8.98
C PRO A 188 17.16 -18.03 -8.04
N ASP A 189 17.07 -17.80 -6.73
CA ASP A 189 17.36 -18.76 -5.67
C ASP A 189 16.13 -19.53 -5.17
N PHE A 190 14.93 -19.23 -5.70
CA PHE A 190 13.73 -20.01 -5.38
C PHE A 190 13.80 -21.39 -6.07
N PRO A 191 13.64 -22.50 -5.33
CA PRO A 191 13.82 -23.85 -5.88
C PRO A 191 12.74 -24.29 -6.89
N GLY A 192 11.69 -23.48 -7.09
CA GLY A 192 10.57 -23.81 -7.96
C GLY A 192 9.48 -24.63 -7.26
N ILE A 193 8.55 -25.16 -8.05
CA ILE A 193 7.46 -26.04 -7.61
C ILE A 193 7.78 -27.45 -8.09
N ALA A 194 7.86 -28.43 -7.20
CA ALA A 194 8.13 -29.81 -7.63
C ALA A 194 6.87 -30.41 -8.28
N PRO A 195 7.00 -31.34 -9.25
CA PRO A 195 5.85 -31.88 -10.00
C PRO A 195 4.77 -32.55 -9.15
N LYS A 196 5.13 -33.03 -7.96
CA LYS A 196 4.21 -33.71 -7.02
C LYS A 196 3.74 -32.81 -5.88
N ASP A 197 4.19 -31.56 -5.82
CA ASP A 197 3.75 -30.65 -4.77
C ASP A 197 2.26 -30.38 -4.93
N ASP A 198 1.52 -30.52 -3.83
CA ASP A 198 0.07 -30.35 -3.78
C ASP A 198 -0.39 -29.49 -2.60
N THR A 199 0.55 -29.15 -1.71
CA THR A 199 0.29 -28.38 -0.50
C THR A 199 1.12 -27.11 -0.50
N LEU A 200 0.45 -25.98 -0.37
CA LEU A 200 1.08 -24.68 -0.16
C LEU A 200 0.97 -24.30 1.31
N VAL A 201 2.11 -24.09 1.95
CA VAL A 201 2.20 -23.41 3.24
C VAL A 201 2.58 -21.95 2.99
N LEU A 202 1.68 -21.02 3.31
CA LEU A 202 1.92 -19.59 3.26
C LEU A 202 2.01 -19.04 4.69
N VAL A 203 3.12 -18.38 4.98
CA VAL A 203 3.43 -17.84 6.30
C VAL A 203 3.57 -16.33 6.21
N GLU A 204 2.94 -15.62 7.14
CA GLU A 204 3.11 -14.17 7.30
C GLU A 204 3.90 -13.82 8.57
N THR A 205 4.82 -12.86 8.44
CA THR A 205 5.63 -12.34 9.57
C THR A 205 5.62 -10.82 9.62
N GLY A 206 5.84 -10.28 10.81
CA GLY A 206 5.96 -8.86 11.06
C GLY A 206 4.66 -8.09 10.91
N PHE A 207 4.79 -6.78 10.72
CA PHE A 207 3.69 -5.82 10.72
C PHE A 207 3.73 -4.93 9.48
N ALA A 208 2.55 -4.44 9.11
CA ALA A 208 2.34 -3.62 7.93
C ALA A 208 3.34 -2.45 7.83
N PRO A 209 3.73 -2.07 6.59
CA PRO A 209 4.43 -0.82 6.35
C PRO A 209 3.67 0.36 6.92
N ARG A 210 4.39 1.32 7.48
CA ARG A 210 3.82 2.52 8.10
C ARG A 210 4.00 3.72 7.20
N LYS A 211 2.90 4.37 6.87
CA LYS A 211 2.85 5.61 6.11
C LYS A 211 2.83 6.80 7.06
N LEU A 212 3.89 7.61 7.05
CA LEU A 212 4.05 8.73 7.99
C LEU A 212 4.13 10.05 7.22
N GLY A 213 3.37 11.04 7.64
CA GLY A 213 3.49 12.41 7.12
C GLY A 213 4.87 12.99 7.44
N ASP A 214 5.42 13.76 6.52
CA ASP A 214 6.75 14.35 6.62
C ASP A 214 6.80 15.72 5.87
N GLY A 215 7.82 16.52 6.16
CA GLY A 215 7.98 17.90 5.68
C GLY A 215 7.13 18.95 6.41
N ALA A 216 7.28 20.21 5.99
CA ALA A 216 6.47 21.31 6.51
C ALA A 216 4.98 21.01 6.26
N ASP A 217 4.18 21.14 7.31
CA ASP A 217 2.73 20.86 7.33
C ASP A 217 2.33 19.43 6.90
N HIS A 218 3.24 18.45 6.98
CA HIS A 218 3.01 17.07 6.53
C HIS A 218 2.56 17.01 5.04
N ALA A 219 3.16 17.84 4.19
CA ALA A 219 2.79 17.97 2.78
C ALA A 219 3.11 16.72 1.93
N TYR A 220 3.96 15.81 2.43
CA TYR A 220 4.23 14.51 1.82
C TYR A 220 4.27 13.42 2.88
N PHE A 221 4.47 12.16 2.45
CA PHE A 221 4.65 11.04 3.35
C PHE A 221 5.86 10.20 2.98
N VAL A 222 6.32 9.42 3.94
CA VAL A 222 7.41 8.46 3.81
C VAL A 222 6.96 7.11 4.37
N TYR A 223 7.48 6.03 3.80
CA TYR A 223 7.32 4.71 4.38
C TYR A 223 8.36 4.44 5.44
N ARG A 224 7.95 3.73 6.49
CA ARG A 224 8.81 3.10 7.49
C ARG A 224 8.36 1.67 7.70
N ARG A 225 9.30 0.77 7.92
CA ARG A 225 8.99 -0.61 8.28
C ARG A 225 8.17 -0.65 9.58
N GLY A 226 7.41 -1.74 9.76
CA GLY A 226 6.70 -2.04 11.00
C GLY A 226 7.61 -1.91 12.23
N LYS A 227 7.02 -1.60 13.39
CA LYS A 227 7.76 -1.54 14.67
C LYS A 227 7.72 -2.89 15.36
N ASN A 228 8.72 -3.16 16.20
CA ASN A 228 8.73 -4.29 17.12
C ASN A 228 8.54 -5.66 16.45
N ILE A 229 9.06 -5.83 15.22
CA ILE A 229 9.04 -7.10 14.49
C ILE A 229 10.05 -8.05 15.16
N ALA A 230 9.53 -9.03 15.89
CA ALA A 230 10.33 -10.04 16.57
C ALA A 230 10.82 -11.11 15.60
N GLU A 231 10.10 -11.35 14.50
CA GLU A 231 10.34 -12.43 13.55
C GLU A 231 10.39 -11.95 12.10
N ASN A 232 11.37 -12.43 11.33
CA ASN A 232 11.54 -12.11 9.90
C ASN A 232 11.71 -13.36 9.02
N GLN A 233 11.68 -14.54 9.63
CA GLN A 233 11.90 -15.83 9.01
C GLN A 233 10.97 -16.86 9.65
N ALA A 234 10.67 -17.93 8.91
CA ALA A 234 9.81 -19.00 9.37
C ALA A 234 10.36 -20.37 8.94
N GLU A 235 10.22 -21.36 9.83
CA GLU A 235 10.46 -22.78 9.57
C GLU A 235 9.17 -23.56 9.76
N VAL A 236 8.80 -24.35 8.76
CA VAL A 236 7.70 -25.31 8.87
C VAL A 236 8.25 -26.58 9.52
N VAL A 237 7.79 -26.85 10.73
CA VAL A 237 8.17 -28.00 11.54
C VAL A 237 7.20 -29.14 11.28
N ARG A 238 7.75 -30.31 10.97
CA ARG A 238 7.02 -31.56 10.69
C ARG A 238 7.70 -32.72 11.43
N PRO A 239 7.03 -33.88 11.58
CA PRO A 239 7.67 -35.07 12.15
C PRO A 239 8.95 -35.51 11.41
N SER A 240 9.05 -35.22 10.11
CA SER A 240 10.22 -35.52 9.29
C SER A 240 11.37 -34.50 9.41
N GLY A 241 11.15 -33.37 10.09
CA GLY A 241 12.13 -32.30 10.27
C GLY A 241 11.56 -30.90 10.05
N ALA A 242 12.39 -29.89 10.28
CA ALA A 242 12.08 -28.50 10.01
C ALA A 242 12.60 -28.10 8.62
N GLN A 243 11.80 -27.35 7.87
CA GLN A 243 12.20 -26.79 6.58
C GLN A 243 11.91 -25.30 6.55
N ARG A 244 12.91 -24.51 6.15
CA ARG A 244 12.77 -23.05 6.03
C ARG A 244 11.78 -22.70 4.93
N ALA A 245 10.81 -21.85 5.24
CA ALA A 245 9.92 -21.24 4.26
C ALA A 245 10.66 -20.12 3.53
N TYR A 246 10.53 -20.07 2.20
CA TYR A 246 11.22 -19.12 1.34
C TYR A 246 10.57 -17.73 1.46
N PRO A 247 11.30 -16.64 1.76
CA PRO A 247 10.76 -15.29 1.86
C PRO A 247 10.40 -14.74 0.48
N MET A 248 9.20 -15.05 0.01
CA MET A 248 8.77 -14.74 -1.36
C MET A 248 8.57 -13.24 -1.58
N GLU A 249 8.03 -12.52 -0.60
CA GLU A 249 7.73 -11.09 -0.74
C GLU A 249 8.03 -10.24 0.49
N ASP A 250 8.61 -9.07 0.27
CA ASP A 250 8.84 -8.02 1.28
C ASP A 250 7.87 -6.86 1.00
N ILE A 251 6.77 -6.81 1.75
CA ILE A 251 5.69 -5.84 1.56
C ILE A 251 6.16 -4.41 1.85
N PHE A 252 7.12 -4.24 2.77
CA PHE A 252 7.74 -2.94 3.01
C PHE A 252 8.54 -2.47 1.81
N PHE A 253 9.33 -3.35 1.19
CA PHE A 253 10.03 -3.04 -0.05
C PHE A 253 9.03 -2.60 -1.11
N GLN A 254 7.96 -3.36 -1.34
CA GLN A 254 6.90 -3.01 -2.29
C GLN A 254 6.26 -1.65 -1.99
N ALA A 255 5.99 -1.31 -0.73
CA ALA A 255 5.45 -0.01 -0.36
C ALA A 255 6.45 1.14 -0.61
N SER A 256 7.71 0.94 -0.21
CA SER A 256 8.75 1.98 -0.19
C SER A 256 9.32 2.33 -1.56
N THR A 257 9.27 1.41 -2.53
CA THR A 257 9.74 1.64 -3.91
C THR A 257 8.66 2.24 -4.82
N ARG A 258 7.39 2.17 -4.42
CA ARG A 258 6.23 2.55 -5.27
C ARG A 258 5.48 3.80 -4.82
N GLY A 259 5.43 4.11 -3.51
CA GLY A 259 4.52 5.14 -3.01
C GLY A 259 5.19 6.45 -2.57
N GLY A 260 6.44 6.72 -2.91
CA GLY A 260 7.08 7.97 -2.51
C GLY A 260 6.73 9.16 -3.41
N ARG A 261 6.04 10.18 -2.88
CA ARG A 261 6.17 11.58 -3.34
C ARG A 261 7.61 12.15 -3.22
N GLN A 262 8.62 11.29 -3.07
CA GLN A 262 10.01 11.67 -3.29
C GLN A 262 10.26 12.11 -4.75
N ILE A 263 9.46 11.63 -5.70
CA ILE A 263 9.48 12.14 -7.08
C ILE A 263 8.91 13.55 -7.16
N ASP A 264 7.84 13.87 -6.41
CA ASP A 264 7.39 15.27 -6.26
C ASP A 264 8.51 16.14 -5.69
N ARG A 265 9.38 15.64 -4.81
CA ARG A 265 10.56 16.40 -4.36
C ARG A 265 11.53 16.71 -5.51
N ILE A 266 11.72 15.77 -6.44
CA ILE A 266 12.58 15.95 -7.63
C ILE A 266 11.88 16.82 -8.69
N LEU A 267 10.59 16.62 -8.94
CA LEU A 267 9.79 17.38 -9.90
C LEU A 267 9.49 18.79 -9.40
N GLN A 268 9.15 18.98 -8.12
CA GLN A 268 9.07 20.29 -7.47
C GLN A 268 10.45 20.93 -7.40
N GLY A 269 11.52 20.20 -7.05
CA GLY A 269 12.89 20.72 -7.12
C GLY A 269 13.25 21.20 -8.53
N LYS A 270 12.90 20.43 -9.57
CA LYS A 270 13.06 20.81 -10.99
C LYS A 270 12.12 21.96 -11.40
N ALA A 271 10.91 22.04 -10.85
CA ALA A 271 9.93 23.09 -11.15
C ALA A 271 10.27 24.42 -10.45
N GLN A 272 10.80 24.38 -9.23
CA GLN A 272 11.35 25.53 -8.50
C GLN A 272 12.64 26.00 -9.17
N MET A 273 13.48 25.09 -9.66
CA MET A 273 14.65 25.42 -10.47
C MET A 273 14.27 26.01 -11.83
N LYS A 274 13.17 25.54 -12.46
CA LYS A 274 12.58 26.12 -13.69
C LYS A 274 11.88 27.46 -13.46
N GLN A 275 11.20 27.66 -12.33
CA GLN A 275 10.61 28.95 -11.95
C GLN A 275 11.69 29.98 -11.59
N ASN A 276 12.82 29.53 -11.05
CA ASN A 276 13.98 30.38 -10.78
C ASN A 276 14.87 30.60 -12.03
N THR A 277 14.48 30.10 -13.21
CA THR A 277 15.16 30.40 -14.49
C THR A 277 14.74 31.77 -15.06
N GLY A 278 14.50 32.75 -14.18
CA GLY A 278 14.26 34.15 -14.51
C GLY A 278 15.39 35.09 -14.11
N GLN A 279 16.42 34.62 -13.40
CA GLN A 279 17.64 35.39 -13.15
C GLN A 279 18.86 34.48 -13.27
N VAL A 280 19.42 34.45 -14.48
CA VAL A 280 20.76 33.91 -14.72
C VAL A 280 21.77 34.87 -14.10
N GLY A 281 22.53 34.41 -13.11
CA GLY A 281 23.59 35.16 -12.44
C GLY A 281 24.59 34.24 -11.74
N SER A 282 25.38 33.52 -12.54
CA SER A 282 26.71 32.92 -12.30
C SER A 282 26.97 32.09 -11.03
N PHE A 283 27.21 30.79 -11.21
CA PHE A 283 28.19 30.02 -10.42
C PHE A 283 29.18 29.32 -11.38
N ILE A 284 30.34 29.93 -11.59
CA ILE A 284 31.60 29.22 -11.88
C ILE A 284 32.64 29.83 -10.95
N ALA A 285 33.19 28.98 -10.07
CA ALA A 285 34.35 29.31 -9.27
C ALA A 285 35.58 28.73 -9.98
N ASP A 286 36.41 29.59 -10.57
CA ASP A 286 37.87 29.39 -10.63
C ASP A 286 38.59 30.63 -11.21
N GLY A 287 39.69 31.02 -10.57
CA GLY A 287 40.72 31.89 -11.16
C GLY A 287 40.48 33.40 -11.12
N SER A 288 41.45 34.13 -10.57
CA SER A 288 41.56 35.60 -10.49
C SER A 288 41.19 36.36 -11.77
N VAL A 289 40.45 37.47 -11.66
CA VAL A 289 40.75 38.81 -12.19
C VAL A 289 39.72 39.83 -11.67
N VAL A 290 40.22 41.04 -11.45
CA VAL A 290 39.68 42.23 -10.77
C VAL A 290 38.55 42.93 -11.57
N VAL A 291 37.70 43.69 -10.88
CA VAL A 291 37.25 45.09 -11.15
C VAL A 291 35.76 45.32 -10.88
N SER A 292 35.53 45.93 -9.71
CA SER A 292 34.73 47.14 -9.42
C SER A 292 33.62 47.59 -10.37
N ASN A 293 32.42 47.85 -9.81
CA ASN A 293 31.77 49.16 -9.89
C ASN A 293 30.60 49.26 -8.89
N PHE A 294 30.90 49.79 -7.71
CA PHE A 294 29.94 50.42 -6.80
C PHE A 294 30.32 51.90 -6.72
N THR A 295 29.67 52.73 -7.52
CA THR A 295 29.64 54.20 -7.45
C THR A 295 28.28 54.58 -8.05
N GLY A 296 27.44 55.46 -7.51
CA GLY A 296 27.43 56.34 -6.35
C GLY A 296 26.39 57.43 -6.67
N ALA A 297 25.71 57.97 -5.63
CA ALA A 297 24.99 59.26 -5.59
C ALA A 297 23.64 59.33 -6.36
N ASN A 298 22.49 59.84 -5.87
CA ASN A 298 22.09 60.69 -4.73
C ASN A 298 20.57 60.48 -4.46
N ASP A 299 20.15 60.34 -3.19
CA ASP A 299 19.26 61.31 -2.47
C ASP A 299 18.54 60.72 -1.23
N ALA A 300 18.84 61.38 -0.11
CA ALA A 300 18.04 61.68 1.09
C ALA A 300 17.27 60.59 1.87
N VAL A 301 17.76 60.41 3.10
CA VAL A 301 17.24 59.69 4.26
C VAL A 301 15.91 60.25 4.78
N ALA A 302 14.97 59.36 5.14
CA ALA A 302 14.10 59.54 6.31
C ALA A 302 13.73 58.17 6.92
N ILE A 303 14.35 57.85 8.05
CA ILE A 303 13.99 56.71 8.91
C ILE A 303 12.79 57.16 9.78
N ALA A 304 11.65 56.49 9.66
CA ALA A 304 10.63 56.45 10.72
C ALA A 304 9.65 55.27 10.53
N GLY A 305 9.89 54.19 11.30
CA GLY A 305 8.88 53.31 11.91
C GLY A 305 7.80 52.64 11.05
N GLY A 306 7.83 51.30 11.01
CA GLY A 306 6.59 50.52 10.83
C GLY A 306 6.74 49.23 10.01
N VAL A 307 6.62 48.11 10.70
CA VAL A 307 5.97 46.84 10.27
C VAL A 307 6.40 46.22 8.93
N ALA A 308 7.06 45.06 9.06
CA ALA A 308 6.95 43.86 8.22
C ALA A 308 6.15 43.96 6.91
N GLY A 309 6.86 44.04 5.79
CA GLY A 309 6.34 43.67 4.47
C GLY A 309 6.76 42.25 4.11
N VAL A 310 6.39 41.26 4.92
CA VAL A 310 6.29 39.88 4.41
C VAL A 310 5.24 39.94 3.30
N LEU A 311 5.66 39.74 2.06
CA LEU A 311 4.71 39.44 1.00
C LEU A 311 4.10 38.08 1.33
N LEU A 312 2.99 38.09 2.07
CA LEU A 312 2.09 36.95 2.19
C LEU A 312 1.60 36.66 0.78
N LEU A 313 2.28 35.73 0.12
CA LEU A 313 1.60 34.88 -0.86
C LEU A 313 0.52 34.14 -0.07
N VAL A 314 -0.65 34.75 0.04
CA VAL A 314 -1.90 34.06 0.33
C VAL A 314 -2.19 33.21 -0.90
N SER A 315 -1.44 32.11 -1.07
CA SER A 315 -1.98 30.96 -1.76
C SER A 315 -3.07 30.41 -0.83
N SER A 316 -4.32 30.79 -1.08
CA SER A 316 -5.50 30.25 -0.40
C SER A 316 -5.76 28.76 -0.70
N SER A 317 -4.77 28.06 -1.25
CA SER A 317 -4.69 26.61 -1.31
C SER A 317 -3.69 26.14 -0.26
N ALA A 318 -4.14 26.03 1.00
CA ALA A 318 -3.45 25.19 1.97
C ALA A 318 -3.19 23.83 1.28
N LYS A 319 -1.91 23.47 1.08
CA LYS A 319 -1.58 22.18 0.45
C LYS A 319 -2.24 21.10 1.31
N PRO A 320 -3.13 20.25 0.75
CA PRO A 320 -3.79 19.23 1.54
C PRO A 320 -2.73 18.34 2.18
N GLN A 321 -2.84 18.12 3.50
CA GLN A 321 -2.00 17.18 4.23
C GLN A 321 -1.96 15.85 3.49
N ALA A 322 -0.79 15.22 3.47
CA ALA A 322 -0.62 13.96 2.79
C ALA A 322 -1.53 12.89 3.40
N ASP A 323 -2.18 12.09 2.55
CA ASP A 323 -3.03 11.01 3.03
C ASP A 323 -2.17 9.91 3.65
N THR A 324 -2.21 9.78 4.98
CA THR A 324 -1.45 8.77 5.73
C THR A 324 -2.29 7.55 6.10
N ARG A 325 -3.53 7.43 5.59
CA ARG A 325 -4.31 6.20 5.76
C ARG A 325 -3.56 5.02 5.15
N THR A 326 -3.64 3.87 5.79
CA THR A 326 -2.97 2.64 5.35
C THR A 326 -3.67 1.41 5.91
N TRP A 327 -3.53 0.29 5.21
CA TRP A 327 -4.02 -1.03 5.60
C TRP A 327 -3.14 -1.63 6.70
N SER A 328 -3.66 -1.64 7.93
CA SER A 328 -2.91 -1.95 9.14
C SER A 328 -2.63 -3.43 9.37
N SER A 329 -3.46 -4.36 8.87
CA SER A 329 -3.26 -5.80 9.09
C SER A 329 -2.33 -6.51 8.12
N LEU A 330 -1.72 -5.80 7.18
CA LEU A 330 -0.77 -6.42 6.26
C LEU A 330 0.47 -6.95 7.01
N PRO A 331 1.14 -7.98 6.49
CA PRO A 331 2.41 -8.44 7.04
C PRO A 331 3.56 -7.52 6.60
N ASP A 332 4.75 -7.75 7.17
CA ASP A 332 6.00 -7.21 6.64
C ASP A 332 6.54 -8.09 5.50
N THR A 333 6.56 -9.41 5.72
CA THR A 333 7.10 -10.40 4.79
C THR A 333 6.16 -11.59 4.68
N VAL A 334 6.01 -12.12 3.45
CA VAL A 334 5.29 -13.37 3.17
C VAL A 334 6.27 -14.45 2.72
N HIS A 335 6.22 -15.59 3.38
CA HIS A 335 7.02 -16.77 3.08
C HIS A 335 6.16 -17.89 2.49
N VAL A 336 6.76 -18.72 1.65
CA VAL A 336 6.10 -19.87 1.01
C VAL A 336 6.91 -21.14 1.15
N LEU A 337 6.22 -22.26 1.29
CA LEU A 337 6.79 -23.61 1.18
C LEU A 337 5.80 -24.51 0.45
N THR A 338 6.26 -25.21 -0.58
CA THR A 338 5.48 -26.21 -1.30
C THR A 338 5.88 -27.62 -0.86
N LEU A 339 4.90 -28.50 -0.73
CA LEU A 339 5.09 -29.86 -0.24
C LEU A 339 4.26 -30.85 -1.07
N ALA A 340 4.81 -32.04 -1.28
CA ALA A 340 4.08 -33.20 -1.77
C ALA A 340 3.51 -34.00 -0.59
N THR A 341 2.20 -33.93 -0.37
CA THR A 341 1.54 -34.60 0.78
C THR A 341 0.54 -35.69 0.36
N GLY A 342 0.24 -35.82 -0.93
CA GLY A 342 -0.84 -36.69 -1.41
C GLY A 342 -2.22 -36.19 -1.01
N GLY A 343 -2.41 -34.87 -0.91
CA GLY A 343 -3.62 -34.21 -0.43
C GLY A 343 -3.93 -34.44 1.05
N LYS A 344 -2.92 -34.85 1.83
CA LYS A 344 -3.06 -35.17 3.26
C LYS A 344 -1.91 -34.54 4.04
N PRO A 345 -1.97 -33.22 4.30
CA PRO A 345 -0.97 -32.55 5.11
C PRO A 345 -0.81 -33.26 6.47
N PRO A 346 0.44 -33.43 6.96
CA PRO A 346 0.68 -34.06 8.26
C PRO A 346 -0.13 -33.39 9.39
N PRO A 347 -0.70 -34.15 10.34
CA PRO A 347 -1.58 -33.60 11.37
C PRO A 347 -0.85 -32.75 12.44
N GLN A 348 0.49 -32.74 12.45
CA GLN A 348 1.33 -32.06 13.44
C GLN A 348 2.26 -31.03 12.79
N MET A 349 1.76 -30.30 11.79
CA MET A 349 2.54 -29.19 11.22
C MET A 349 2.41 -27.95 12.10
N SER A 350 3.54 -27.35 12.42
CA SER A 350 3.64 -26.06 13.10
C SER A 350 4.64 -25.16 12.39
N VAL A 351 4.59 -23.86 12.69
CA VAL A 351 5.61 -22.91 12.28
C VAL A 351 6.39 -22.44 13.49
N ARG A 352 7.71 -22.53 13.36
CA ARG A 352 8.67 -21.86 14.22
C ARG A 352 9.08 -20.53 13.59
N PHE A 353 8.79 -19.45 14.29
CA PHE A 353 9.22 -18.11 13.87
C PHE A 353 10.64 -17.85 14.32
N LEU A 354 11.44 -17.24 13.45
CA LEU A 354 12.84 -16.95 13.68
C LEU A 354 13.14 -15.46 13.51
N LYS A 355 14.12 -14.99 14.29
CA LYS A 355 14.83 -13.73 14.10
C LYS A 355 16.25 -14.03 13.65
N ASP A 356 16.57 -13.70 12.41
CA ASP A 356 17.94 -13.82 11.88
C ASP A 356 18.54 -15.23 12.10
N GLY A 357 17.71 -16.27 11.92
CA GLY A 357 18.06 -17.68 12.10
C GLY A 357 17.87 -18.24 13.51
N VAL A 358 17.55 -17.40 14.50
CA VAL A 358 17.35 -17.82 15.89
C VAL A 358 15.86 -17.90 16.22
N PRO A 359 15.36 -18.99 16.84
CA PRO A 359 13.97 -19.07 17.28
C PRO A 359 13.55 -17.91 18.19
N VAL A 360 12.41 -17.30 17.88
CA VAL A 360 11.77 -16.33 18.77
C VAL A 360 11.17 -17.07 19.96
N ALA A 361 11.20 -16.46 21.14
CA ALA A 361 10.61 -17.04 22.34
C ALA A 361 9.10 -17.27 22.15
N GLY A 362 8.64 -18.49 22.43
CA GLY A 362 7.25 -18.90 22.27
C GLY A 362 7.15 -20.37 21.86
N GLU A 363 5.92 -20.87 21.79
CA GLU A 363 5.64 -22.19 21.23
C GLU A 363 5.52 -22.10 19.70
N ASP A 364 5.89 -23.18 19.00
CA ASP A 364 5.67 -23.29 17.56
C ASP A 364 4.15 -23.19 17.29
N GLN A 365 3.73 -22.33 16.37
CA GLN A 365 2.31 -22.08 16.12
C GLN A 365 1.71 -23.18 15.23
N PRO A 366 0.55 -23.77 15.58
CA PRO A 366 -0.08 -24.78 14.73
C PRO A 366 -0.50 -24.17 13.40
N ILE A 367 -0.32 -24.93 12.32
CA ILE A 367 -0.74 -24.52 10.98
C ILE A 367 -2.17 -25.00 10.73
N GLN A 368 -3.03 -24.10 10.27
CA GLN A 368 -4.35 -24.47 9.78
C GLN A 368 -4.27 -24.80 8.29
N CYS A 369 -4.67 -26.01 7.94
CA CYS A 369 -4.71 -26.48 6.56
C CYS A 369 -6.14 -26.81 6.15
N ASP A 370 -6.55 -26.25 5.03
CA ASP A 370 -7.80 -26.60 4.36
C ASP A 370 -7.46 -27.44 3.13
N THR A 371 -8.09 -28.62 3.03
CA THR A 371 -7.86 -29.57 1.94
C THR A 371 -9.07 -29.57 1.01
N GLN A 372 -8.86 -29.32 -0.27
CA GLN A 372 -9.86 -29.48 -1.32
C GLN A 372 -9.40 -30.52 -2.33
N GLY A 373 -10.12 -31.65 -2.39
CA GLY A 373 -9.76 -32.75 -3.27
C GLY A 373 -8.37 -33.30 -2.96
N ARG A 374 -7.38 -32.99 -3.83
CA ARG A 374 -5.98 -33.43 -3.69
C ARG A 374 -5.02 -32.32 -3.29
N SER A 375 -5.46 -31.07 -3.21
CA SER A 375 -4.61 -29.94 -2.85
C SER A 375 -4.88 -29.50 -1.42
N SER A 376 -3.92 -28.81 -0.80
CA SER A 376 -4.10 -28.21 0.52
C SER A 376 -3.51 -26.81 0.59
N LEU A 377 -4.27 -25.89 1.15
CA LEU A 377 -3.82 -24.54 1.46
C LEU A 377 -3.66 -24.43 2.98
N CYS A 378 -2.42 -24.19 3.40
CA CYS A 378 -2.04 -24.09 4.79
C CYS A 378 -1.62 -22.66 5.10
N LEU A 379 -2.35 -21.97 5.97
CA LEU A 379 -2.14 -20.56 6.29
C LEU A 379 -1.74 -20.41 7.76
N VAL A 380 -0.75 -19.56 8.01
CA VAL A 380 -0.30 -19.22 9.38
C VAL A 380 0.33 -17.84 9.39
N ARG A 381 0.17 -17.10 10.48
CA ARG A 381 0.79 -15.79 10.65
C ARG A 381 1.28 -15.59 12.07
N ALA A 382 2.42 -14.92 12.23
CA ALA A 382 3.02 -14.68 13.54
C ALA A 382 2.08 -13.94 14.51
N HIS A 383 1.27 -13.03 13.98
CA HIS A 383 0.37 -12.17 14.75
C HIS A 383 -1.07 -12.40 14.33
N GLN A 384 -1.73 -13.40 14.93
CA GLN A 384 -3.10 -13.78 14.57
C GLN A 384 -4.13 -12.94 15.37
N PRO A 385 -5.21 -12.43 14.74
CA PRO A 385 -6.31 -11.84 15.49
C PRO A 385 -6.92 -12.93 16.40
N PRO A 386 -7.37 -12.60 17.62
CA PRO A 386 -7.94 -13.55 18.53
C PRO A 386 -9.18 -14.15 17.88
N LYS A 387 -9.37 -15.46 18.04
CA LYS A 387 -10.61 -16.12 17.60
C LYS A 387 -11.80 -15.49 18.33
N ALA A 388 -12.93 -15.34 17.64
CA ALA A 388 -14.16 -14.92 18.30
C ALA A 388 -14.46 -15.89 19.44
N SER A 389 -14.80 -15.36 20.62
CA SER A 389 -15.33 -16.19 21.70
C SER A 389 -16.65 -16.81 21.20
N PRO A 390 -16.88 -18.12 21.38
CA PRO A 390 -18.19 -18.69 21.05
C PRO A 390 -19.27 -17.95 21.86
N PRO A 391 -20.45 -17.71 21.26
CA PRO A 391 -21.54 -16.99 21.91
C PRO A 391 -22.06 -17.68 23.17
#